data_AF-A0A962BF28-F1
#
_entry.id   AF-A0A962BF28-F1
#
_cell.length_a   1.000
_cell.length_b   1.000
_cell.length_c   1.000
_cell.angle_alpha   90.00
_cell.angle_beta   90.00
_cell.angle_gamma   90.00
#
_symmetry.space_group_name_H-M   'P 1'
#
loop_
_entity.id
_entity.type
_entity.pdbx_description
1 polymer ?
#
loop_
_entity_poly.entity_id
_entity_poly.type
_entity_poly.pdbx_seq_one_letter_code
_entity_poly.pdbx_strand_id
1 'polypeptide(L)'
;MAERDPIDVYNNYLVPTVIEQTNRGERAFDIYSRLLKERIIFLSGEVNDHVSSLICAQLLFLESENPKKDISFYINSPGGVVTSGLAMYDTMQY
;
A
#
# COMPACT_ATOMS: atom_id res chain seq x y z
N MET A 1 21.52 -8.48 -28.86
CA MET A 1 20.72 -9.06 -27.77
C MET A 1 21.24 -8.38 -26.51
N ALA A 2 20.61 -7.28 -26.08
CA ALA A 2 21.08 -6.54 -24.92
C ALA A 2 20.93 -7.43 -23.69
N GLU A 3 22.06 -7.70 -23.04
CA GLU A 3 22.14 -8.42 -21.78
C GLU A 3 21.28 -7.63 -20.77
N ARG A 4 20.17 -8.23 -20.33
CA ARG A 4 19.28 -7.61 -19.35
C ARG A 4 20.07 -7.45 -18.06
N ASP A 5 20.18 -6.22 -17.57
CA ASP A 5 20.87 -5.90 -16.33
C ASP A 5 20.27 -6.78 -15.19
N PRO A 6 21.07 -7.50 -14.39
CA PRO A 6 20.57 -8.26 -13.24
C PRO A 6 19.71 -7.44 -12.28
N ILE A 7 19.87 -6.10 -12.29
CA ILE A 7 19.08 -5.15 -11.50
C ILE A 7 17.64 -5.02 -12.03
N ASP A 8 17.41 -5.17 -13.33
CA ASP A 8 16.06 -5.15 -13.92
C ASP A 8 15.22 -6.37 -13.51
N VAL A 9 15.88 -7.49 -13.20
CA VAL A 9 15.21 -8.73 -12.76
C VAL A 9 14.69 -8.61 -11.32
N TYR A 10 15.36 -7.82 -10.47
CA TYR A 10 14.94 -7.60 -9.07
C TYR A 10 13.86 -6.53 -8.89
N ASN A 11 13.70 -5.61 -9.85
CA ASN A 11 12.72 -4.52 -9.76
C ASN A 11 11.39 -4.82 -10.46
N ASN A 12 11.26 -5.96 -11.15
CA ASN A 12 10.03 -6.34 -11.83
C ASN A 12 9.20 -7.31 -10.97
N TYR A 13 8.84 -6.88 -9.75
CA TYR A 13 7.69 -7.44 -9.07
C TYR A 13 6.45 -7.03 -9.85
N LEU A 14 6.10 -7.80 -10.89
CA LEU A 14 4.84 -7.65 -11.61
C LEU A 14 3.72 -7.83 -10.60
N VAL A 15 3.16 -6.71 -10.13
CA VAL A 15 2.01 -6.71 -9.23
C VAL A 15 0.83 -7.28 -10.04
N PRO A 16 0.21 -8.39 -9.59
CA PRO A 16 -0.88 -8.99 -10.33
C PRO A 16 -2.06 -8.02 -10.48
N THR A 17 -2.63 -7.99 -11.69
CA THR A 17 -3.84 -7.22 -11.99
C THR A 17 -5.07 -8.08 -11.75
N VAL A 18 -6.04 -7.53 -11.04
CA VAL A 18 -7.36 -8.11 -10.78
C VAL A 18 -8.41 -7.36 -11.60
N ILE A 19 -9.29 -8.11 -12.25
CA ILE A 19 -10.41 -7.56 -13.04
C ILE A 19 -11.68 -7.65 -12.19
N GLU A 20 -12.31 -6.50 -11.93
CA GLU A 20 -13.59 -6.40 -11.24
C GLU A 20 -14.70 -6.13 -12.28
N GLN A 21 -15.67 -7.04 -12.38
CA GLN A 21 -16.85 -6.85 -13.22
C GLN A 21 -17.90 -6.02 -12.46
N THR A 22 -18.28 -4.89 -13.04
CA THR A 22 -19.36 -4.03 -12.54
C THR A 22 -20.50 -4.00 -13.55
N ASN A 23 -21.71 -3.64 -13.12
CA ASN A 23 -22.86 -3.46 -14.02
C ASN A 23 -22.64 -2.42 -15.14
N ARG A 24 -21.56 -1.62 -15.07
CA ARG A 24 -21.17 -0.61 -16.06
C ARG A 24 -19.92 -0.99 -16.87
N GLY A 25 -19.38 -2.20 -16.71
CA GLY A 25 -18.21 -2.72 -17.42
C GLY A 25 -17.13 -3.29 -16.50
N GLU A 26 -15.99 -3.67 -17.08
CA GLU A 26 -14.84 -4.23 -16.38
C GLU A 26 -13.85 -3.12 -15.96
N ARG A 27 -13.36 -3.17 -14.72
CA ARG A 27 -12.28 -2.31 -14.25
C ARG A 27 -11.11 -3.16 -13.77
N ALA A 28 -9.93 -2.84 -14.27
CA ALA A 28 -8.68 -3.47 -13.85
C ALA A 28 -8.05 -2.66 -12.70
N PHE A 29 -7.66 -3.36 -11.64
CA PHE A 29 -6.92 -2.80 -10.50
C PHE A 29 -5.70 -3.69 -10.24
N ASP A 30 -4.62 -3.13 -9.73
CA ASP A 30 -3.60 -3.97 -9.10
C ASP A 30 -4.16 -4.58 -7.79
N ILE A 31 -3.55 -5.69 -7.34
CA ILE A 31 -4.02 -6.41 -6.15
C ILE A 31 -4.04 -5.52 -4.89
N TYR A 32 -3.09 -4.59 -4.72
CA TYR A 32 -3.05 -3.70 -3.57
C TYR A 32 -4.18 -2.67 -3.62
N SER A 33 -4.45 -2.09 -4.79
CA SER A 33 -5.60 -1.20 -5.00
C SER A 33 -6.93 -1.90 -4.71
N ARG A 34 -7.06 -3.19 -5.07
CA ARG A 34 -8.25 -3.98 -4.75
C ARG A 34 -8.39 -4.24 -3.24
N LEU A 35 -7.29 -4.46 -2.53
CA LEU A 35 -7.24 -4.67 -1.08
C LEU A 35 -7.49 -3.38 -0.30
N LEU A 36 -7.00 -2.24 -0.80
CA LEU A 36 -7.24 -0.93 -0.20
C LEU A 36 -8.73 -0.58 -0.19
N LYS A 37 -9.49 -0.95 -1.24
CA LYS A 37 -10.97 -0.85 -1.24
C LYS A 37 -11.63 -1.66 -0.13
N GLU A 38 -11.05 -2.79 0.28
CA GLU A 38 -11.50 -3.56 1.45
C GLU A 38 -10.95 -3.02 2.77
N ARG A 39 -10.28 -1.85 2.74
CA ARG A 39 -9.66 -1.18 3.88
C ARG A 39 -8.48 -1.95 4.47
N ILE A 40 -7.72 -2.61 3.59
CA ILE A 40 -6.53 -3.36 3.96
C ILE A 40 -5.29 -2.59 3.49
N ILE A 41 -4.40 -2.26 4.43
CA ILE A 41 -3.12 -1.58 4.18
C ILE A 41 -1.98 -2.54 4.55
N PHE A 42 -0.93 -2.57 3.73
CA PHE A 42 0.28 -3.36 3.98
C PHE A 42 1.49 -2.45 4.20
N LEU A 43 2.20 -2.66 5.31
CA LEU A 43 3.54 -2.17 5.53
C LEU A 43 4.52 -3.33 5.32
N SER A 44 5.20 -3.34 4.16
CA SER A 44 6.18 -4.36 3.80
C SER A 44 7.55 -3.74 3.55
N GLY A 45 8.60 -4.33 4.13
CA GLY A 45 9.97 -3.84 3.98
C GLY A 45 10.31 -2.69 4.94
N GLU A 46 11.41 -2.01 4.66
CA GLU A 46 11.97 -0.98 5.55
C GLU A 46 11.07 0.25 5.67
N VAL A 47 10.97 0.78 6.90
CA VAL A 47 10.28 2.04 7.17
C VAL A 47 11.20 3.21 6.80
N ASN A 48 10.81 3.96 5.78
CA ASN A 48 11.44 5.22 5.39
C ASN A 48 10.38 6.28 5.11
N ASP A 49 10.81 7.52 4.82
CA ASP A 49 9.91 8.65 4.62
C ASP A 49 8.93 8.46 3.46
N HIS A 50 9.36 7.78 2.39
CA HIS A 50 8.49 7.52 1.24
C HIS A 50 7.37 6.53 1.60
N VAL A 51 7.72 5.40 2.21
CA VAL A 51 6.75 4.39 2.66
C VAL A 51 5.79 4.99 3.69
N SER A 52 6.33 5.71 4.68
CA SER A 52 5.52 6.38 5.70
C SER A 52 4.52 7.36 5.09
N SER A 53 4.96 8.22 4.16
CA SER A 53 4.06 9.17 3.49
C SER A 53 2.93 8.48 2.72
N LEU A 54 3.20 7.32 2.10
CA LEU A 54 2.17 6.54 1.40
C LEU A 54 1.17 5.91 2.38
N ILE A 55 1.64 5.35 3.49
CA ILE A 55 0.77 4.75 4.52
C ILE A 55 -0.11 5.82 5.16
N CYS A 56 0.44 6.98 5.53
CA CYS A 56 -0.34 8.10 6.06
C CYS A 56 -1.42 8.55 5.08
N ALA A 57 -1.10 8.68 3.79
CA ALA A 57 -2.09 9.04 2.77
C ALA A 57 -3.21 8.00 2.64
N GLN A 58 -2.88 6.71 2.70
CA GLN A 58 -3.87 5.62 2.66
C GLN A 58 -4.77 5.62 3.89
N LEU A 59 -4.22 5.83 5.10
CA LEU A 59 -4.98 5.93 6.34
C LEU A 59 -6.01 7.07 6.26
N LEU A 60 -5.57 8.28 5.91
CA LEU A 60 -6.43 9.47 5.78
C LEU A 60 -7.49 9.29 4.69
N PHE A 61 -7.13 8.66 3.57
CA PHE A 61 -8.08 8.33 2.51
C PHE A 61 -9.20 7.43 3.03
N LEU A 62 -8.86 6.31 3.70
CA LEU A 62 -9.83 5.37 4.24
C LEU A 62 -10.68 5.99 5.36
N GLU A 63 -10.10 6.82 6.20
CA GLU A 63 -10.83 7.58 7.21
C GLU A 63 -11.88 8.51 6.57
N SER A 64 -11.50 9.23 5.51
CA SER A 64 -12.39 10.14 4.79
C SER A 64 -13.56 9.42 4.09
N GLU A 65 -13.37 8.18 3.62
CA GLU A 65 -14.44 7.38 3.02
C GLU A 65 -15.45 6.90 4.06
N ASN A 66 -14.97 6.42 5.21
CA ASN A 66 -15.83 5.97 6.30
C ASN A 66 -15.06 5.92 7.63
N PRO A 67 -15.22 6.91 8.52
CA PRO A 67 -14.47 6.97 9.77
C PRO A 67 -14.94 5.95 10.81
N LYS A 68 -16.09 5.28 10.60
CA LYS A 68 -16.64 4.30 11.54
C LYS A 68 -16.23 2.86 11.23
N LYS A 69 -15.64 2.61 10.06
CA LYS A 69 -15.29 1.27 9.62
C LYS A 69 -13.80 1.02 9.89
N ASP A 70 -13.50 -0.13 10.49
CA ASP A 70 -12.14 -0.50 10.85
C ASP A 70 -11.21 -0.55 9.62
N ILE A 71 -9.93 -0.31 9.87
CA ILE A 71 -8.85 -0.45 8.90
C ILE A 71 -7.98 -1.63 9.34
N SER A 72 -7.73 -2.58 8.44
CA SER A 72 -6.85 -3.72 8.71
C SER A 72 -5.43 -3.38 8.27
N PHE A 73 -4.52 -3.25 9.22
CA PHE A 73 -3.13 -2.89 8.96
C PHE A 73 -2.20 -4.11 9.17
N TYR A 74 -1.67 -4.64 8.06
CA TYR A 74 -0.77 -5.79 8.06
C TYR A 74 0.68 -5.33 8.02
N ILE A 75 1.50 -5.84 8.93
CA ILE A 75 2.89 -5.40 9.10
C ILE A 75 3.85 -6.57 8.86
N ASN A 76 4.75 -6.40 7.90
CA ASN A 76 5.91 -7.25 7.65
C ASN A 76 7.13 -6.35 7.39
N SER A 77 7.65 -5.76 8.47
CA SER A 77 8.72 -4.77 8.39
C SER A 77 9.82 -5.07 9.41
N PRO A 78 11.11 -4.95 9.05
CA PRO A 78 12.21 -4.97 10.01
C PRO A 78 12.31 -3.66 10.82
N GLY A 79 11.40 -2.70 10.62
CA GLY A 79 11.50 -1.34 11.15
C GLY A 79 12.27 -0.43 10.19
N GLY A 80 12.84 0.66 10.72
CA GLY A 80 13.59 1.65 9.95
C GLY A 80 13.67 2.99 10.66
N VAL A 81 13.43 4.08 9.93
CA VAL A 81 13.53 5.45 10.43
C VAL A 81 12.43 5.72 11.48
N VAL A 82 12.86 6.08 12.70
CA VAL A 82 11.97 6.28 13.84
C VAL A 82 10.96 7.40 13.60
N THR A 83 11.37 8.51 13.01
CA THR A 83 10.48 9.65 12.73
C THR A 83 9.39 9.29 11.74
N SER A 84 9.69 8.50 10.71
CA SER A 84 8.70 8.03 9.75
C SER A 84 7.75 7.00 10.38
N GLY A 85 8.24 6.19 11.33
CA GLY A 85 7.42 5.33 12.18
C GLY A 85 6.46 6.12 13.08
N LEU A 86 6.94 7.19 13.72
CA LEU A 86 6.12 8.09 14.54
C LEU A 86 5.06 8.82 13.71
N ALA A 87 5.39 9.26 12.50
CA ALA A 87 4.40 9.88 11.61
C ALA A 87 3.23 8.95 11.28
N MET A 88 3.52 7.66 11.02
CA MET A 88 2.46 6.65 10.83
C MET A 88 1.67 6.44 12.11
N TYR A 89 2.35 6.31 13.26
CA TYR A 89 1.69 6.12 14.55
C TYR A 89 0.74 7.27 14.89
N ASP A 90 1.18 8.52 14.75
CA ASP A 90 0.35 9.69 15.03
C ASP A 90 -0.86 9.74 14.10
N THR A 91 -0.70 9.37 12.82
CA THR A 91 -1.81 9.30 11.86
C THR A 91 -2.81 8.19 12.21
N MET A 92 -2.37 7.10 12.84
CA MET A 92 -3.28 6.03 13.31
C MET A 92 -4.08 6.43 14.56
N GLN A 93 -3.62 7.42 15.33
CA GLN A 93 -4.27 7.89 16.56
C GLN A 93 -5.16 9.13 16.35
N TYR A 94 -5.03 9.78 15.19
CA TYR A 94 -5.92 10.85 14.77
C TYR A 94 -7.35 10.32 14.59
#